data_AF-A0A9D9MF91-F1
#
_entry.id   AF-A0A9D9MF91-F1
#
_cell.length_a   1.000
_cell.length_b   1.000
_cell.length_c   1.000
_cell.angle_alpha   90.00
_cell.angle_beta   90.00
_cell.angle_gamma   90.00
#
_symmetry.space_group_name_H-M   'P 1'
#
loop_
_entity.id
_entity.type
_entity.pdbx_description
1 polymer ?
#
loop_
_entity_poly.entity_id
_entity_poly.type
_entity_poly.pdbx_seq_one_letter_code
_entity_poly.pdbx_strand_id
1 'polypeptide(L)'
;EERVIIVSKVANFAIDLPDASMAIQISGSFGSRQEEAQRLGRILRPKDRNSTFYTLTSRFTVEEEFSANRQKFLTEQGYRYLIESR
;
A
#
# COMPACT_ATOMS: atom_id res chain seq x y z
N GLU A 1 -15.07 -15.66 -11.10
CA GLU A 1 -13.81 -15.03 -10.63
C GLU A 1 -14.16 -13.91 -9.67
N GLU A 2 -13.60 -13.95 -8.47
CA GLU A 2 -13.74 -12.87 -7.50
C GLU A 2 -12.90 -11.66 -7.95
N ARG A 3 -13.54 -10.50 -8.10
CA ARG A 3 -12.86 -9.27 -8.58
C ARG A 3 -12.18 -8.49 -7.45
N VAL A 4 -12.61 -8.73 -6.21
CA VAL A 4 -12.17 -8.00 -5.02
C VAL A 4 -11.95 -9.00 -3.90
N ILE A 5 -10.82 -8.87 -3.22
CA ILE A 5 -10.52 -9.64 -2.02
C ILE A 5 -10.18 -8.66 -0.91
N ILE A 6 -10.83 -8.84 0.24
CA ILE A 6 -10.56 -8.08 1.44
C ILE A 6 -9.78 -8.98 2.39
N VAL A 7 -8.61 -8.52 2.80
CA VAL A 7 -7.72 -9.26 3.69
C VAL A 7 -7.34 -8.42 4.90
N SER A 8 -7.10 -9.09 6.02
CA SER A 8 -6.55 -8.46 7.22
C SER A 8 -5.02 -8.48 7.18
N LYS A 9 -4.38 -8.01 8.26
CA LYS A 9 -2.93 -8.08 8.48
C LYS A 9 -2.37 -9.51 8.36
N VAL A 10 -3.19 -10.54 8.52
CA VAL A 10 -2.77 -11.95 8.33
C VAL A 10 -2.24 -12.20 6.92
N ALA A 11 -2.72 -11.48 5.91
CA ALA A 11 -2.20 -11.59 4.54
C ALA A 11 -0.83 -10.92 4.32
N ASN A 12 -0.24 -10.29 5.35
CA ASN A 12 1.17 -9.89 5.30
C ASN A 12 2.12 -11.09 5.39
N PHE A 13 1.65 -12.23 5.91
CA PHE A 13 2.44 -13.45 6.02
C PHE A 13 2.36 -14.26 4.73
N ALA A 14 2.98 -15.44 4.68
CA ALA A 14 3.15 -16.29 3.50
C ALA A 14 1.83 -16.85 2.92
N ILE A 15 0.96 -15.97 2.47
CA ILE A 15 -0.26 -16.24 1.73
C ILE A 15 -0.01 -15.76 0.30
N ASP A 16 -0.36 -16.62 -0.66
CA ASP A 16 -0.35 -16.26 -2.06
C ASP A 16 -1.63 -15.48 -2.38
N LEU A 17 -1.45 -14.18 -2.63
CA LEU A 17 -2.53 -13.33 -3.13
C LEU A 17 -2.62 -13.48 -4.64
N PRO A 18 -3.83 -13.49 -5.22
CA PRO A 18 -3.99 -13.52 -6.67
C PRO A 18 -3.46 -12.24 -7.32
N ASP A 19 -3.27 -12.31 -8.63
CA ASP A 19 -2.73 -11.20 -9.40
C ASP A 19 -3.63 -9.95 -9.36
N ALA A 20 -3.21 -8.92 -8.63
CA ALA A 20 -3.97 -7.67 -8.47
C ALA A 20 -3.21 -6.47 -9.08
N SER A 21 -3.85 -5.70 -9.96
CA SER A 21 -3.31 -4.42 -10.45
C SER A 21 -3.60 -3.24 -9.52
N MET A 22 -4.42 -3.44 -8.50
CA MET A 22 -4.79 -2.38 -7.55
C MET A 22 -4.75 -2.94 -6.13
N ALA A 23 -4.19 -2.15 -5.22
CA ALA A 23 -4.31 -2.41 -3.79
C ALA A 23 -4.72 -1.14 -3.06
N ILE A 24 -5.59 -1.31 -2.07
CA ILE A 24 -6.08 -0.24 -1.21
C ILE A 24 -5.76 -0.61 0.23
N GLN A 25 -4.98 0.23 0.89
CA GLN A 25 -4.68 0.10 2.31
C GLN A 25 -5.55 1.07 3.10
N ILE A 26 -6.40 0.52 3.98
CA ILE A 26 -7.33 1.31 4.80
C ILE A 26 -6.66 1.73 6.12
N SER A 27 -5.93 0.80 6.75
CA SER A 27 -5.25 1.04 8.02
C SER A 27 -3.82 0.50 7.95
N GLY A 28 -2.83 1.29 8.35
CA GLY A 28 -1.44 0.88 8.42
C GLY A 28 -0.82 1.25 9.76
N SER A 29 -0.47 0.25 10.57
CA SER A 29 0.40 0.46 11.71
C SER A 29 1.83 0.70 11.21
N PHE A 30 2.53 1.69 11.77
CA PHE A 30 3.88 2.11 11.37
C PHE A 30 5.01 1.07 11.56
N GLY A 31 4.67 -0.17 11.88
CA GLY A 31 5.56 -1.15 12.51
C GLY A 31 6.75 -1.63 11.70
N SER A 32 6.77 -1.45 10.37
CA SER A 32 7.97 -1.73 9.56
C SER A 32 7.85 -1.15 8.15
N ARG A 33 8.52 -0.02 7.91
CA ARG A 33 8.57 0.64 6.57
C ARG A 33 9.11 -0.31 5.50
N GLN A 34 10.11 -1.13 5.85
CA GLN A 34 10.68 -2.12 4.93
C GLN A 34 9.72 -3.27 4.58
N GLU A 35 8.95 -3.77 5.56
CA GLU A 35 7.91 -4.78 5.31
C GLU A 35 6.85 -4.23 4.35
N GLU A 36 6.45 -2.97 4.54
CA GLU A 36 5.48 -2.30 3.68
C GLU A 36 5.99 -2.14 2.24
N ALA A 37 7.24 -1.71 2.02
CA ALA A 37 7.83 -1.65 0.68
C ALA A 37 7.95 -3.03 0.02
N GLN A 38 8.36 -4.07 0.75
CA GLN A 38 8.43 -5.42 0.19
C GLN A 38 7.06 -5.95 -0.20
N ARG A 39 6.04 -5.72 0.64
CA ARG A 39 4.64 -6.06 0.36
C ARG A 39 4.13 -5.32 -0.87
N LEU A 40 4.40 -4.03 -0.96
CA LEU A 40 4.08 -3.22 -2.14
C LEU A 40 4.77 -3.75 -3.39
N GLY A 41 6.05 -4.13 -3.30
CA GLY A 41 6.78 -4.74 -4.41
C GLY A 41 6.18 -6.06 -4.89
N ARG A 42 5.55 -6.86 -4.01
CA ARG A 42 4.81 -8.08 -4.42
C ARG A 42 3.50 -7.75 -5.15
N ILE A 43 2.79 -6.73 -4.71
CA ILE A 43 1.52 -6.29 -5.30
C ILE A 43 1.77 -5.58 -6.65
N LEU A 44 2.70 -4.63 -6.65
CA LEU A 44 3.04 -3.74 -7.76
C LEU A 44 4.05 -4.34 -8.75
N ARG A 45 4.22 -5.67 -8.78
CA ARG A 45 5.10 -6.31 -9.76
C ARG A 45 4.74 -5.84 -11.18
N PRO A 46 5.73 -5.65 -12.07
CA PRO A 46 5.47 -5.30 -13.46
C PRO A 46 4.48 -6.27 -14.09
N LYS A 47 3.44 -5.72 -14.73
CA LYS A 47 2.38 -6.44 -15.45
C LYS A 47 2.13 -5.71 -16.76
N ASP A 48 1.40 -6.35 -17.67
CA ASP A 48 0.92 -5.69 -18.92
C ASP A 48 -0.04 -4.52 -18.66
N ARG A 49 -0.45 -4.32 -17.40
CA ARG A 49 -1.33 -3.26 -16.92
C ARG A 49 -0.66 -2.44 -15.83
N ASN A 50 -1.01 -1.15 -15.77
CA ASN A 50 -0.55 -0.26 -14.70
C ASN A 50 -0.98 -0.80 -13.34
N SER A 51 -0.05 -0.81 -12.39
CA SER A 51 -0.29 -1.18 -11.00
C SER A 51 -0.41 0.09 -10.15
N THR A 52 -1.43 0.17 -9.29
CA THR A 52 -1.66 1.35 -8.44
C THR A 52 -1.90 0.95 -6.99
N PHE A 53 -1.28 1.70 -6.09
CA PHE A 53 -1.46 1.53 -4.65
C PHE A 53 -2.08 2.78 -4.05
N TYR A 54 -3.18 2.61 -3.34
CA TYR A 54 -3.87 3.66 -2.60
C TYR A 54 -3.69 3.44 -1.11
N THR A 55 -3.52 4.53 -0.36
CA THR A 55 -3.66 4.53 1.10
C THR A 55 -4.71 5.56 1.49
N LEU A 56 -5.68 5.14 2.31
CA LEU A 56 -6.62 6.06 2.93
C LEU A 56 -5.98 6.63 4.20
N THR A 57 -6.15 7.93 4.43
CA THR A 57 -5.60 8.62 5.60
C THR A 57 -6.72 9.43 6.26
N SER A 58 -6.99 9.13 7.52
CA SER A 58 -7.99 9.84 8.32
C SER A 58 -7.43 11.18 8.78
N ARG A 59 -8.07 12.27 8.36
CA ARG A 59 -7.65 13.64 8.73
C ARG A 59 -7.73 13.88 10.23
N PHE A 60 -6.83 14.70 10.75
CA PHE A 60 -6.76 15.04 12.18
C PHE A 60 -6.52 13.83 13.09
N THR A 61 -5.83 12.81 12.59
CA THR A 61 -5.41 11.63 13.36
C THR A 61 -3.92 11.39 13.19
N VAL A 62 -3.38 10.49 14.01
CA VAL A 62 -1.97 10.03 13.90
C VAL A 62 -1.66 9.42 12.51
N GLU A 63 -2.66 9.04 11.72
CA GLU A 63 -2.46 8.52 10.38
C GLU A 63 -1.83 9.55 9.42
N GLU A 64 -1.99 10.85 9.65
CA GLU A 64 -1.33 11.89 8.85
C GLU A 64 0.19 11.82 8.99
N GLU A 65 0.70 11.61 10.21
CA GLU A 65 2.14 11.42 10.46
C GLU A 65 2.64 10.13 9.81
N PHE A 66 1.88 9.03 9.91
CA PHE A 66 2.23 7.77 9.26
C PHE A 66 2.24 7.91 7.73
N SER A 67 1.30 8.66 7.17
CA SER A 67 1.18 8.92 5.74
C SER A 67 2.35 9.77 5.22
N ALA A 68 2.72 10.84 5.94
CA ALA A 68 3.86 11.68 5.59
C ALA A 68 5.18 10.89 5.60
N ASN A 69 5.39 10.07 6.63
CA ASN A 69 6.56 9.20 6.72
C ASN A 69 6.60 8.14 5.62
N ARG A 70 5.44 7.54 5.26
CA ARG A 70 5.32 6.58 4.14
C ARG A 70 5.64 7.25 2.82
N GLN A 71 5.08 8.44 2.56
CA GLN A 71 5.36 9.24 1.37
C GLN A 71 6.86 9.40 1.20
N LYS A 72 7.55 9.95 2.23
CA LYS A 72 9.00 10.16 2.21
C LYS A 72 9.74 8.87 1.84
N PHE A 73 9.46 7.78 2.53
CA PHE A 73 10.12 6.49 2.30
C PHE A 73 9.87 5.94 0.89
N LEU A 74 8.63 5.95 0.38
CA LEU A 74 8.33 5.45 -0.96
C LEU A 74 8.95 6.32 -2.05
N THR A 75 8.96 7.64 -1.88
CA THR A 75 9.66 8.54 -2.82
C THR A 75 11.17 8.32 -2.81
N GLU A 76 11.79 8.04 -1.66
CA GLU A 76 13.22 7.67 -1.56
C GLU A 76 13.53 6.35 -2.30
N GLN A 77 12.57 5.42 -2.37
CA GLN A 77 12.69 4.19 -3.15
C GLN A 77 12.35 4.37 -4.64
N GLY A 78 12.04 5.59 -5.08
CA GLY A 78 11.77 5.93 -6.49
C GLY A 78 10.31 5.74 -6.93
N TYR A 79 9.38 5.48 -6.02
CA TYR A 79 7.96 5.38 -6.38
C TYR A 79 7.36 6.78 -6.63
N ARG A 80 6.54 6.89 -7.67
CA ARG A 80 5.68 8.07 -7.88
C ARG A 80 4.59 8.09 -6.82
N TYR A 81 4.45 9.21 -6.10
CA TYR A 81 3.47 9.38 -5.04
C TYR A 81 2.62 10.62 -5.31
N LEU A 82 1.30 10.50 -5.16
CA LEU A 82 0.33 11.58 -5.33
C LEU A 82 -0.53 11.68 -4.08
N ILE A 83 -0.78 12.90 -3.62
CA ILE A 83 -1.70 13.19 -2.51
C ILE A 83 -2.93 13.86 -3.10
N GLU A 84 -4.10 13.28 -2.82
CA GLU A 84 -5.39 13.86 -3.17
C GLU A 84 -6.17 14.14 -1.89
N SER A 85 -6.46 15.41 -1.62
CA SER A 85 -7.40 15.83 -0.59
C SER A 85 -8.69 16.26 -1.27
N ARG A 86 -9.73 15.43 -1.20
CA ARG A 86 -11.11 15.82 -1.53
C ARG A 86 -11.79 16.44 -0.31
#